data_AF-A0A1Q7G818-F1
#
_entry.id   AF-A0A1Q7G818-F1
#
_cell.length_a   1.000
_cell.length_b   1.000
_cell.length_c   1.000
_cell.angle_alpha   90.00
_cell.angle_beta   90.00
_cell.angle_gamma   90.00
#
_symmetry.space_group_name_H-M   'P 1'
#
loop_
_entity.id
_entity.type
_entity.pdbx_description
1 polymer ?
#
loop_
_entity_poly.entity_id
_entity_poly.type
_entity_poly.pdbx_seq_one_letter_code
_entity_poly.pdbx_strand_id
1 'polypeptide(L)'
;MHVVLTQNIQSDIRRDKLDIILRILSIGNSPVKKTHILYKAGINFYQLSRYLDLLLKTGMMEPVNEPFLAFRTTEKGRVMLNLFGGTELEVTEAPDFLSKVVEAEVRKI
;
A
#
# COMPACT_ATOMS: atom_id res chain seq x y z
N MET A 1 -2.40 -20.47 27.94
CA MET A 1 -2.46 -19.11 27.34
C MET A 1 -1.62 -19.17 26.07
N HIS A 2 -2.25 -19.33 24.91
CA HIS A 2 -1.52 -19.47 23.64
C HIS A 2 -1.12 -18.07 23.15
N VAL A 3 0.16 -17.73 23.27
CA VAL A 3 0.76 -16.63 22.52
C VAL A 3 1.29 -17.23 21.24
N VAL A 4 0.54 -17.08 20.15
CA VAL A 4 1.04 -17.41 18.82
C VAL A 4 1.97 -16.26 18.41
N LEU A 5 3.25 -16.38 18.75
CA LEU A 5 4.29 -15.55 18.17
C LEU A 5 4.54 -16.10 16.77
N THR A 6 3.83 -15.57 15.78
CA THR A 6 4.22 -15.77 14.38
C THR A 6 5.55 -15.04 14.19
N GLN A 7 6.64 -15.75 14.45
CA GLN A 7 8.00 -15.33 14.10
C GLN A 7 8.08 -15.32 12.57
N ASN A 8 7.73 -14.18 11.97
CA ASN A 8 7.98 -13.98 10.55
C ASN A 8 9.48 -13.78 10.39
N ILE A 9 10.16 -14.80 9.88
CA ILE A 9 11.56 -14.79 9.53
C ILE A 9 11.76 -13.69 8.47
N GLN A 10 12.19 -12.51 8.89
CA GLN A 10 12.80 -11.54 7.98
C GLN A 10 14.20 -11.27 8.52
N SER A 11 15.17 -11.90 7.87
CA SER A 11 16.60 -11.65 8.00
C SER A 11 16.92 -10.15 8.13
N ASP A 12 18.05 -9.84 8.76
CA ASP A 12 18.65 -8.51 9.02
C ASP A 12 19.01 -7.68 7.75
N ILE A 13 18.22 -7.85 6.68
CA ILE A 13 18.30 -7.14 5.42
C ILE A 13 17.53 -5.84 5.61
N ARG A 14 18.19 -4.71 5.36
CA ARG A 14 17.52 -3.40 5.31
C ARG A 14 16.35 -3.49 4.33
N ARG A 15 15.13 -3.31 4.82
CA ARG A 15 13.92 -3.26 3.98
C ARG A 15 14.09 -2.24 2.87
N ASP A 16 13.79 -2.64 1.64
CA ASP A 16 13.86 -1.73 0.51
C ASP A 16 12.74 -0.68 0.61
N LYS A 17 12.92 0.46 -0.06
CA LYS A 17 11.93 1.54 -0.11
C LYS A 17 10.59 1.04 -0.65
N LEU A 18 10.64 0.14 -1.65
CA LEU A 18 9.46 -0.49 -2.23
C LEU A 18 8.70 -1.31 -1.18
N ASP A 19 9.39 -2.12 -0.37
CA ASP A 19 8.77 -2.91 0.71
C ASP A 19 8.05 -2.02 1.72
N ILE A 20 8.66 -0.88 2.08
CA ILE A 20 8.04 0.08 3.01
C ILE A 20 6.77 0.68 2.40
N ILE A 21 6.82 1.04 1.11
CA ILE A 21 5.65 1.57 0.38
C ILE A 21 4.52 0.54 0.35
N LEU A 22 4.80 -0.68 -0.10
CA LEU A 22 3.81 -1.76 -0.19
C LEU A 22 3.22 -2.08 1.19
N ARG A 23 4.05 -2.05 2.24
CA ARG A 23 3.57 -2.27 3.60
C ARG A 23 2.66 -1.15 4.11
N ILE A 24 2.97 0.12 3.82
CA ILE A 24 2.08 1.23 4.21
C ILE A 24 0.75 1.13 3.47
N LEU A 25 0.78 0.84 2.17
CA LEU A 25 -0.41 0.68 1.34
C LEU A 25 -1.27 -0.50 1.82
N SER A 26 -0.67 -1.63 2.21
CA SER A 26 -1.44 -2.78 2.71
C SER A 26 -2.08 -2.52 4.07
N ILE A 27 -1.41 -1.77 4.95
CA ILE A 27 -1.99 -1.33 6.24
C ILE A 27 -3.20 -0.39 6.00
N GLY A 28 -3.17 0.40 4.94
CA GLY A 28 -4.21 1.36 4.58
C GLY A 28 -5.41 0.81 3.83
N ASN A 29 -5.57 -0.52 3.70
CA ASN A 29 -6.74 -1.13 3.04
C ASN A 29 -8.09 -0.69 3.65
N SER A 30 -8.10 -0.28 4.91
CA SER A 30 -9.21 0.42 5.57
C SER A 30 -8.72 1.74 6.20
N PRO A 31 -9.60 2.71 6.49
CA PRO A 31 -9.21 3.97 7.13
C PRO A 31 -8.44 3.71 8.44
N VAL A 32 -7.18 4.17 8.48
CA VAL A 32 -6.25 3.89 9.58
C VAL A 32 -5.56 5.17 10.06
N LYS A 33 -5.40 5.30 11.38
CA LYS A 33 -4.70 6.46 11.98
C LYS A 33 -3.21 6.42 11.62
N LYS A 34 -2.59 7.60 11.45
CA LYS A 34 -1.13 7.74 11.23
C LYS A 34 -0.30 6.98 12.25
N THR A 35 -0.68 7.04 13.53
CA THR A 35 0.00 6.30 14.61
C THR A 35 -0.06 4.79 14.42
N HIS A 36 -1.19 4.27 13.96
CA HIS A 36 -1.36 2.84 13.70
C HIS A 36 -0.52 2.40 12.48
N ILE A 37 -0.41 3.24 11.44
CA ILE A 37 0.54 3.00 10.33
C ILE A 37 1.96 2.95 10.87
N LEU A 38 2.37 3.89 11.72
CA LEU A 38 3.72 3.95 12.32
C LEU A 38 4.08 2.64 13.00
N TYR A 39 3.21 2.17 13.90
CA TYR A 39 3.47 0.96 14.68
C TYR A 39 3.45 -0.31 13.81
N LYS A 40 2.54 -0.42 12.83
CA LYS A 40 2.45 -1.62 11.96
C LYS A 40 3.51 -1.67 10.86
N ALA A 41 3.90 -0.51 10.34
CA ALA A 41 4.95 -0.41 9.34
C ALA A 41 6.34 -0.61 9.96
N GLY A 42 6.50 -0.46 11.28
CA GLY A 42 7.78 -0.69 11.96
C GLY A 42 8.88 0.26 11.49
N ILE A 43 8.52 1.50 11.16
CA ILE A 43 9.44 2.55 10.71
C ILE A 43 9.41 3.70 11.71
N ASN A 44 10.41 4.58 11.69
CA ASN A 44 10.40 5.76 12.55
C ASN A 44 9.47 6.86 12.00
N PHE A 45 9.19 7.87 12.85
CA PHE A 45 8.28 8.97 12.50
C PHE A 45 8.72 9.75 11.25
N TYR A 46 10.02 10.03 11.10
CA TYR A 46 10.54 10.78 9.96
C TYR A 46 10.37 10.01 8.65
N GLN A 47 10.61 8.70 8.67
CA GLN A 47 10.37 7.83 7.53
C GLN A 47 8.89 7.79 7.18
N LEU A 48 8.01 7.54 8.15
CA LEU A 48 6.57 7.54 7.89
C LEU A 48 6.09 8.87 7.31
N SER A 49 6.54 10.00 7.86
CA SER A 49 6.13 11.31 7.36
C SER A 49 6.54 11.51 5.89
N ARG A 50 7.76 11.07 5.53
CA ARG A 50 8.27 11.16 4.16
C ARG A 50 7.49 10.27 3.18
N TYR A 51 7.28 9.00 3.55
CA TYR A 51 6.56 8.07 2.68
C TYR A 51 5.09 8.42 2.58
N LEU A 52 4.43 8.80 3.67
CA LEU A 52 3.03 9.20 3.63
C LEU A 52 2.82 10.46 2.79
N ASP A 53 3.69 11.47 2.90
CA ASP A 53 3.67 12.65 2.03
C ASP A 53 3.82 12.28 0.55
N LEU A 54 4.75 11.38 0.21
CA LEU A 54 4.91 10.86 -1.15
C LEU A 54 3.63 10.16 -1.64
N LEU A 55 3.03 9.29 -0.83
CA LEU A 55 1.85 8.52 -1.21
C LEU A 55 0.61 9.40 -1.36
N LEU A 56 0.47 10.44 -0.54
CA LEU A 56 -0.57 11.45 -0.67
C LEU A 56 -0.39 12.28 -1.96
N LYS A 57 0.83 12.80 -2.20
CA LYS A 57 1.15 13.59 -3.41
C LYS A 57 0.96 12.80 -4.69
N THR A 58 1.23 11.50 -4.67
CA THR A 58 1.07 10.62 -5.83
C THR A 58 -0.34 10.04 -5.97
N GLY A 59 -1.24 10.32 -5.01
CA GLY A 59 -2.62 9.83 -5.00
C GLY A 59 -2.77 8.34 -4.74
N MET A 60 -1.77 7.69 -4.15
CA MET A 60 -1.84 6.28 -3.74
C MET A 60 -2.51 6.11 -2.37
N MET A 61 -2.50 7.15 -1.55
CA MET A 61 -3.29 7.26 -0.34
C MET A 61 -4.08 8.57 -0.32
N GLU A 62 -5.15 8.58 0.46
CA GLU A 62 -6.00 9.75 0.68
C GLU A 62 -6.32 9.91 2.18
N PRO A 63 -6.51 11.15 2.67
CA PRO A 63 -7.04 11.39 4.00
C PRO A 63 -8.54 11.12 4.04
N VAL A 64 -9.02 10.55 5.13
CA VAL A 64 -10.44 10.34 5.43
C VAL A 64 -10.74 11.00 6.77
N ASN A 65 -11.73 11.89 6.83
CA ASN A 65 -12.07 12.67 8.01
C ASN A 65 -13.46 12.29 8.53
N GLU A 66 -13.62 11.11 9.11
CA GLU A 66 -14.84 10.73 9.84
C GLU A 66 -14.60 9.39 10.56
N PRO A 67 -14.66 9.29 11.91
CA PRO A 67 -14.84 10.35 12.91
C PRO A 67 -13.53 11.06 13.32
N PHE A 68 -12.39 10.71 12.73
CA PHE A 68 -11.07 11.31 12.99
C PHE A 68 -10.22 11.31 11.72
N LEU A 69 -9.13 12.08 11.69
CA LEU A 69 -8.17 12.03 10.59
C LEU A 69 -7.52 10.65 10.49
N ALA A 70 -7.90 9.94 9.43
CA ALA A 70 -7.38 8.66 9.03
C ALA A 70 -6.80 8.75 7.61
N PHE A 71 -6.10 7.71 7.20
CA PHE A 71 -5.57 7.55 5.85
C PHE A 71 -6.06 6.23 5.28
N ARG A 72 -6.36 6.22 3.99
CA ARG A 72 -6.78 5.01 3.28
C ARG A 72 -6.04 4.91 1.96
N THR A 73 -5.77 3.68 1.53
CA THR A 73 -5.22 3.35 0.23
C THR A 73 -6.30 3.59 -0.84
N THR A 74 -5.95 4.35 -1.88
CA THR A 74 -6.83 4.61 -3.01
C THR A 74 -6.86 3.40 -3.95
N GLU A 75 -7.70 3.45 -4.99
CA GLU A 75 -7.67 2.42 -6.05
C GLU A 75 -6.31 2.36 -6.75
N LYS A 76 -5.69 3.52 -7.01
CA LYS A 76 -4.34 3.60 -7.57
C LYS A 76 -3.31 2.91 -6.68
N GLY A 77 -3.41 3.09 -5.36
CA GLY A 77 -2.56 2.40 -4.39
C GLY A 77 -2.78 0.87 -4.37
N ARG A 78 -4.02 0.41 -4.56
CA ARG A 78 -4.33 -1.03 -4.70
C ARG A 78 -3.74 -1.63 -5.96
N VAL A 79 -3.76 -0.92 -7.09
CA VAL A 79 -3.08 -1.37 -8.31
C VAL A 79 -1.58 -1.56 -8.06
N MET A 80 -0.93 -0.64 -7.35
CA MET A 80 0.48 -0.77 -6.96
C MET A 80 0.71 -2.03 -6.11
N LEU A 81 -0.17 -2.31 -5.14
CA LEU A 81 -0.10 -3.53 -4.34
C LEU A 81 -0.23 -4.78 -5.21
N ASN A 82 -1.13 -4.79 -6.18
CA ASN A 82 -1.33 -5.95 -7.05
C ASN A 82 -0.15 -6.20 -7.99
N LEU A 83 0.49 -5.13 -8.49
CA LEU A 83 1.63 -5.24 -9.41
C LEU A 83 2.91 -5.72 -8.72
N PHE A 84 3.13 -5.35 -7.46
CA PHE A 84 4.41 -5.56 -6.77
C PHE A 84 4.32 -6.41 -5.50
N GLY A 85 3.12 -6.74 -5.01
CA GLY A 85 2.87 -7.37 -3.71
C GLY A 85 3.13 -8.87 -3.65
N GLY A 86 3.43 -9.54 -4.78
CA GLY A 86 3.93 -10.90 -4.80
C GLY A 86 3.08 -11.92 -4.02
N THR A 87 1.78 -12.02 -4.31
CA THR A 87 0.94 -13.17 -3.93
C THR A 87 -0.08 -13.45 -5.02
N GLU A 88 -0.36 -14.74 -5.21
CA GLU A 88 -1.05 -15.36 -6.34
C GLU A 88 -2.29 -14.62 -6.85
N LEU A 89 -2.24 -14.32 -8.14
CA LEU A 89 -3.32 -13.77 -8.92
C LEU A 89 -4.38 -14.86 -9.15
N GLU A 90 -5.46 -14.86 -8.36
CA GLU A 90 -6.78 -15.13 -8.94
C GLU A 90 -7.31 -13.81 -9.51
N VAL A 91 -6.74 -13.38 -10.65
CA VAL A 91 -7.35 -12.35 -11.47
C VAL A 91 -8.47 -13.04 -12.24
N THR A 92 -9.67 -13.06 -11.65
CA THR A 92 -10.85 -13.56 -12.36
C THR A 92 -11.24 -12.61 -13.49
N GLU A 93 -10.93 -11.31 -13.36
CA GLU A 93 -11.15 -10.32 -14.42
C GLU A 93 -10.05 -9.25 -14.38
N ALA A 94 -9.49 -8.94 -15.54
CA ALA A 94 -8.54 -7.84 -15.67
C ALA A 94 -9.18 -6.54 -15.14
N PRO A 95 -8.50 -5.78 -14.27
CA PRO A 95 -9.00 -4.49 -13.83
C PRO A 95 -9.34 -3.63 -15.05
N ASP A 96 -10.57 -3.14 -15.13
CA ASP A 96 -11.13 -2.33 -16.23
C ASP A 96 -10.28 -1.10 -16.60
N PHE A 97 -9.34 -0.72 -15.74
CA PHE A 97 -8.34 0.29 -16.03
C PHE A 97 -7.22 -0.19 -16.97
N LEU A 98 -6.74 -1.43 -16.82
CA LEU A 98 -5.68 -1.98 -17.68
C LEU A 98 -6.17 -2.23 -19.11
N SER A 99 -7.43 -2.65 -19.29
CA SER A 99 -8.05 -2.73 -20.61
C SER A 99 -8.10 -1.36 -21.28
N LYS A 100 -8.51 -0.31 -20.55
CA LYS A 100 -8.54 1.07 -21.06
C LYS A 100 -7.16 1.62 -21.41
N VAL A 101 -6.14 1.30 -20.60
CA VAL A 101 -4.75 1.73 -20.89
C VAL A 101 -4.20 1.00 -22.12
N VAL A 102 -4.48 -0.29 -22.28
CA VAL A 102 -4.07 -1.06 -23.46
C VAL A 102 -4.80 -0.58 -24.72
N GLU A 103 -6.12 -0.35 -24.65
CA GLU A 103 -6.90 0.18 -25.77
C GLU A 103 -6.43 1.57 -26.21
N ALA A 104 -6.03 2.43 -25.25
CA ALA A 104 -5.50 3.75 -25.55
C ALA A 104 -4.15 3.71 -26.27
N GLU A 105 -3.35 2.67 -26.03
CA GLU A 105 -2.03 2.52 -26.63
C GLU A 105 -2.07 1.80 -27.99
N VAL A 106 -3.01 0.86 -28.18
CA VAL A 106 -3.22 0.16 -29.46
C VAL A 106 -3.80 1.10 -30.54
N ARG A 107 -4.56 2.14 -30.18
CA ARG A 107 -5.09 3.13 -31.13
C ARG A 107 -4.06 4.13 -31.68
N LYS A 108 -2.80 4.06 -31.23
CA LYS A 108 -1.70 4.92 -31.72
C LYS A 108 -0.82 4.25 -32.78
N ILE A 109 -1.14 3.02 -33.20
CA ILE A 109 -0.52 2.30 -34.32
C ILE A 109 -1.52 2.23 -35.47
#